data_AF-W0A433-F1
#
_entry.id   AF-W0A433-F1
#
_cell.length_a   1.000
_cell.length_b   1.000
_cell.length_c   1.000
_cell.angle_alpha   90.00
_cell.angle_beta   90.00
_cell.angle_gamma   90.00
#
_symmetry.space_group_name_H-M   'P 1'
#
loop_
_entity.id
_entity.type
_entity.pdbx_description
1 polymer ?
#
loop_
_entity_poly.entity_id
_entity_poly.type
_entity_poly.pdbx_seq_one_letter_code
_entity_poly.pdbx_strand_id
1 'polypeptide(L)'
;MSTIIRWGFATLFFGIIILSFALHPLPLLRTDAPAVHHIEDLAPGTDFARLQFIMDYGGGVIMPVKGGPDPEKGEKPTLPAIGYSYREMSMLGLPFFAYKEYGVGLYARGHDRIDFSPLNLDKLDVLEEVMGTKLTATRGYFFPFWMHIWGWLVLAIGIGWAWWEWRDAERRKDEAGII
;
A
#
# COMPACT_ATOMS: atom_id res chain seq x y z
N MET A 1 -36.01 6.53 -17.08
CA MET A 1 -34.93 5.81 -17.81
C MET A 1 -35.32 4.35 -17.97
N SER A 2 -34.95 3.69 -19.08
CA SER A 2 -35.21 2.25 -19.28
C SER A 2 -34.52 1.42 -18.19
N THR A 3 -35.24 0.45 -17.62
CA THR A 3 -34.75 -0.53 -16.65
C THR A 3 -33.45 -1.20 -17.10
N ILE A 4 -33.26 -1.36 -18.41
CA ILE A 4 -32.09 -1.96 -19.05
C ILE A 4 -30.80 -1.19 -18.74
N ILE A 5 -30.84 0.15 -18.74
CA ILE A 5 -29.65 0.99 -18.48
C ILE A 5 -29.23 0.87 -17.01
N ARG A 6 -30.20 0.77 -16.10
CA ARG A 6 -29.96 0.60 -14.65
C ARG A 6 -29.31 -0.75 -14.34
N TRP A 7 -29.79 -1.83 -14.97
CA TRP A 7 -29.19 -3.16 -14.87
C TRP A 7 -27.81 -3.24 -15.54
N GLY A 8 -27.60 -2.53 -16.65
CA GLY A 8 -26.29 -2.43 -17.31
C GLY A 8 -25.22 -1.82 -16.39
N PHE A 9 -25.55 -0.71 -15.72
CA PHE A 9 -24.65 -0.07 -14.77
C PHE A 9 -24.37 -0.95 -13.54
N ALA A 10 -25.41 -1.59 -12.98
CA ALA A 10 -25.24 -2.50 -11.85
C ALA A 10 -24.30 -3.65 -12.21
N THR A 11 -24.51 -4.29 -13.36
CA THR A 11 -23.66 -5.38 -13.84
C THR A 11 -22.21 -4.93 -14.05
N LEU A 12 -21.99 -3.72 -14.57
CA LEU A 12 -20.66 -3.18 -14.77
C LEU A 12 -19.96 -2.89 -13.42
N PHE A 13 -20.66 -2.30 -12.47
CA PHE A 13 -20.13 -2.01 -11.13
C PHE A 13 -19.75 -3.29 -10.38
N PHE A 14 -20.65 -4.27 -10.32
CA PHE A 14 -20.36 -5.56 -9.70
C PHE A 14 -19.28 -6.34 -10.47
N GLY A 15 -19.27 -6.25 -11.80
CA GLY A 15 -18.22 -6.85 -12.64
C GLY A 15 -16.83 -6.27 -12.35
N ILE A 16 -16.72 -4.95 -12.19
CA ILE A 16 -15.48 -4.26 -11.81
C ILE A 16 -15.05 -4.64 -10.40
N ILE A 17 -15.99 -4.74 -9.45
CA ILE A 17 -15.68 -5.19 -8.09
C ILE A 17 -15.13 -6.62 -8.13
N ILE A 18 -15.82 -7.54 -8.79
CA ILE A 18 -15.40 -8.95 -8.89
C ILE A 18 -14.03 -9.06 -9.59
N LEU A 19 -13.82 -8.34 -10.70
CA LEU A 19 -12.54 -8.32 -11.40
C LEU A 19 -11.42 -7.75 -10.53
N SER A 20 -11.71 -6.72 -9.73
CA SER A 20 -10.75 -6.12 -8.80
C SER A 20 -10.35 -7.10 -7.69
N PHE A 21 -11.30 -7.85 -7.14
CA PHE A 21 -11.03 -8.93 -6.19
C PHE A 21 -10.28 -10.11 -6.82
N ALA A 22 -10.52 -10.42 -8.10
CA ALA A 22 -9.82 -11.49 -8.80
C ALA A 22 -8.37 -11.12 -9.16
N LEU A 23 -8.12 -9.86 -9.55
CA LEU A 23 -6.79 -9.36 -9.88
C LEU A 23 -5.93 -9.06 -8.64
N HIS A 24 -6.57 -8.72 -7.52
CA HIS A 24 -5.92 -8.61 -6.23
C HIS A 24 -6.52 -9.62 -5.25
N PRO A 25 -6.04 -10.88 -5.24
CA PRO A 25 -6.31 -11.82 -4.17
C PRO A 25 -5.53 -11.39 -2.92
N LEU A 26 -5.72 -10.15 -2.47
CA LEU A 26 -5.33 -9.77 -1.14
C LEU A 26 -6.34 -10.45 -0.23
N PRO A 27 -5.92 -11.36 0.65
CA PRO A 27 -6.82 -11.86 1.68
C PRO A 27 -7.41 -10.64 2.40
N LEU A 28 -8.68 -10.72 2.80
CA LEU A 28 -9.38 -9.70 3.62
C LEU A 28 -8.68 -9.41 4.97
N LEU A 29 -7.46 -9.90 5.16
CA LEU A 29 -6.61 -9.81 6.33
C LEU A 29 -5.73 -8.55 6.26
N ARG A 30 -5.87 -7.72 7.31
CA ARG A 30 -5.00 -6.60 7.71
C ARG A 30 -4.58 -5.68 6.56
N THR A 31 -5.55 -5.00 5.99
CA THR A 31 -5.29 -3.82 5.14
C THR A 31 -4.71 -2.64 5.92
N ASP A 32 -4.70 -2.71 7.26
CA ASP A 32 -4.21 -1.70 8.20
C ASP A 32 -2.77 -1.94 8.69
N ALA A 33 -2.13 -3.06 8.36
CA ALA A 33 -0.74 -3.30 8.76
C ALA A 33 0.24 -2.43 7.95
N PRO A 34 1.31 -1.91 8.59
CA PRO A 34 2.40 -1.27 7.87
C PRO A 34 2.99 -2.22 6.81
N ALA A 35 3.23 -1.70 5.62
CA ALA A 35 3.86 -2.40 4.52
C ALA A 35 5.15 -1.71 4.12
N VAL A 36 6.06 -2.47 3.49
CA VAL A 36 7.32 -1.94 2.98
C VAL A 36 7.39 -2.16 1.48
N HIS A 37 7.55 -1.07 0.73
CA HIS A 37 7.85 -1.09 -0.69
C HIS A 37 9.36 -1.16 -0.85
N HIS A 38 9.85 -2.20 -1.51
CA HIS A 38 11.27 -2.33 -1.80
C HIS A 38 11.72 -1.21 -2.74
N ILE A 39 12.81 -0.52 -2.42
CA ILE A 39 13.40 0.53 -3.26
C ILE A 39 14.65 -0.01 -3.95
N GLU A 40 15.60 -0.51 -3.17
CA GLU A 40 16.94 -0.85 -3.64
C GLU A 40 17.60 -1.89 -2.72
N ASP A 41 18.38 -2.79 -3.31
CA ASP A 41 19.24 -3.72 -2.58
C ASP A 41 20.53 -3.04 -2.12
N LEU A 42 21.10 -3.50 -1.00
CA LEU A 42 22.39 -2.99 -0.54
C LEU A 42 23.54 -3.47 -1.43
N ALA A 43 24.60 -2.66 -1.52
CA ALA A 43 25.76 -2.97 -2.34
C ALA A 43 26.41 -4.32 -1.93
N PRO A 44 26.85 -5.15 -2.88
CA PRO A 44 27.54 -6.40 -2.58
C PRO A 44 28.85 -6.12 -1.83
N GLY A 45 29.02 -6.71 -0.64
CA GLY A 45 30.17 -6.49 0.24
C GLY A 45 29.92 -5.50 1.39
N THR A 46 28.69 -5.00 1.56
CA THR A 46 28.35 -4.19 2.73
C THR A 46 28.56 -4.97 4.03
N ASP A 47 29.19 -4.35 5.02
CA ASP A 47 29.46 -4.95 6.33
C ASP A 47 28.15 -5.14 7.10
N PHE A 48 27.66 -6.38 7.13
CA PHE A 48 26.44 -6.76 7.82
C PHE A 48 26.48 -6.48 9.32
N ALA A 49 27.64 -6.58 9.98
CA ALA A 49 27.74 -6.30 11.40
C ALA A 49 27.49 -4.81 11.69
N ARG A 50 27.99 -3.92 10.81
CA ARG A 50 27.70 -2.48 10.88
C ARG A 50 26.25 -2.16 10.54
N LEU A 51 25.66 -2.83 9.56
CA LEU A 51 24.23 -2.65 9.24
C LEU A 51 23.33 -3.11 10.38
N GLN A 52 23.62 -4.26 10.99
CA GLN A 52 22.91 -4.77 12.15
C GLN A 52 22.95 -3.75 13.30
N PHE A 53 24.12 -3.17 13.55
CA PHE A 53 24.26 -2.10 14.55
C PHE A 53 23.36 -0.90 14.22
N ILE A 54 23.29 -0.46 12.97
CA ILE A 54 22.40 0.65 12.54
C ILE A 54 20.91 0.26 12.72
N MET A 55 20.55 -1.00 12.47
CA MET A 55 19.18 -1.48 12.67
C MET A 55 18.80 -1.55 14.14
N ASP A 56 19.68 -2.09 14.99
CA ASP A 56 19.45 -2.30 16.42
C ASP A 56 19.48 -0.99 17.22
N TYR A 57 20.42 -0.10 16.91
CA TYR A 57 20.55 1.21 17.60
C TYR A 57 19.62 2.28 17.02
N GLY A 58 19.09 2.06 15.82
CA GLY A 58 18.31 3.03 15.07
C GLY A 58 16.86 3.22 15.53
N GLY A 59 16.40 2.45 16.53
CA GLY A 59 14.99 2.39 16.91
C GLY A 59 14.20 1.49 15.98
N GLY A 60 14.71 0.28 15.74
CA GLY A 60 14.05 -0.72 14.91
C GLY A 60 12.61 -0.98 15.36
N VAL A 61 11.69 -0.92 14.41
CA VAL A 61 10.27 -1.24 14.57
C VAL A 61 10.05 -2.62 14.00
N ILE A 62 9.49 -3.53 14.82
CA ILE A 62 9.05 -4.84 14.38
C ILE A 62 7.63 -4.69 13.85
N MET A 63 7.46 -4.82 12.54
CA MET A 63 6.17 -4.73 11.87
C MET A 63 5.66 -6.14 11.51
N PRO A 64 4.35 -6.41 11.65
CA PRO A 64 3.79 -7.68 11.16
C PRO A 64 3.82 -7.73 9.62
N VAL A 65 4.04 -8.91 9.05
CA VAL A 65 3.96 -9.10 7.59
C VAL A 65 2.51 -8.97 7.13
N LYS A 66 2.26 -8.08 6.15
CA LYS A 66 0.96 -7.94 5.49
C LYS A 66 0.62 -9.23 4.73
N GLY A 67 -0.57 -9.80 4.98
CA GLY A 67 -0.99 -11.09 4.45
C GLY A 67 -0.71 -12.29 5.38
N GLY A 68 -0.03 -12.07 6.50
CA GLY A 68 0.35 -13.13 7.45
C GLY A 68 1.71 -13.76 7.13
N PRO A 69 2.12 -14.78 7.89
CA PRO A 69 3.37 -15.51 7.63
C PRO A 69 3.32 -16.17 6.26
N ASP A 70 4.39 -16.03 5.47
CA ASP A 70 4.52 -16.70 4.17
C ASP A 70 5.18 -18.08 4.38
N PRO A 71 4.43 -19.20 4.30
CA PRO A 71 4.96 -20.54 4.53
C PRO A 71 5.92 -21.00 3.43
N GLU A 72 5.88 -20.40 2.23
CA GLU A 72 6.74 -20.79 1.11
C GLU A 72 8.11 -20.12 1.14
N LYS A 73 8.23 -18.93 1.77
CA LYS A 73 9.51 -18.20 1.80
C LYS A 73 10.55 -18.70 2.80
N GLY A 74 10.19 -19.67 3.64
CA GLY A 74 11.11 -20.29 4.59
C GLY A 74 11.65 -19.33 5.65
N GLU A 75 12.21 -19.89 6.72
CA GLU A 75 12.68 -19.17 7.93
C GLU A 75 13.87 -18.23 7.72
N LYS A 76 14.39 -18.08 6.49
CA LYS A 76 15.64 -17.33 6.28
C LYS A 76 15.35 -15.83 6.26
N PRO A 77 15.91 -15.06 7.20
CA PRO A 77 15.88 -13.61 7.11
C PRO A 77 16.47 -13.19 5.77
N THR A 78 15.74 -12.37 5.03
CA THR A 78 16.29 -11.74 3.83
C THR A 78 17.43 -10.81 4.22
N LEU A 79 18.39 -10.65 3.30
CA LEU A 79 19.42 -9.63 3.47
C LEU A 79 18.75 -8.27 3.64
N PRO A 80 19.25 -7.42 4.57
CA PRO A 80 18.74 -6.07 4.71
C PRO A 80 18.72 -5.33 3.36
N ALA A 81 17.64 -4.63 3.08
CA ALA A 81 17.44 -3.83 1.89
C ALA A 81 16.84 -2.47 2.26
N ILE A 82 16.84 -1.54 1.31
CA ILE A 82 16.22 -0.23 1.51
C ILE A 82 14.77 -0.28 1.04
N GLY A 83 13.88 0.21 1.88
CA GLY A 83 12.45 0.21 1.61
C GLY A 83 11.76 1.46 2.09
N TYR A 84 10.57 1.71 1.54
CA TYR A 84 9.65 2.74 2.00
C TYR A 84 8.53 2.11 2.81
N SER A 85 8.43 2.48 4.09
CA SER A 85 7.33 2.11 4.97
C SER A 85 6.12 3.02 4.76
N TYR A 86 4.99 2.38 4.44
CA TYR A 86 3.71 3.02 4.19
C TYR A 86 2.59 2.21 4.84
N ARG A 87 1.46 2.88 5.09
CA ARG A 87 0.21 2.22 5.46
C ARG A 87 -0.84 2.50 4.42
N GLU A 88 -1.64 1.49 4.13
CA GLU A 88 -2.78 1.62 3.22
C GLU A 88 -4.07 1.87 3.98
N MET A 89 -4.98 2.60 3.34
CA MET A 89 -6.39 2.63 3.71
C MET A 89 -7.17 1.87 2.65
N SER A 90 -8.01 0.96 3.11
CA SER A 90 -8.87 0.16 2.25
C SER A 90 -10.33 0.43 2.53
N MET A 91 -11.15 0.39 1.49
CA MET A 91 -12.60 0.34 1.60
C MET A 91 -13.08 -0.91 0.87
N LEU A 92 -13.91 -1.72 1.53
CA LEU A 92 -14.40 -3.00 0.99
C LEU A 92 -13.26 -3.93 0.53
N GLY A 93 -12.13 -3.95 1.25
CA GLY A 93 -10.96 -4.78 0.89
C GLY A 93 -10.11 -4.24 -0.26
N LEU A 94 -10.48 -3.11 -0.87
CA LEU A 94 -9.73 -2.47 -1.94
C LEU A 94 -8.92 -1.29 -1.40
N PRO A 95 -7.59 -1.25 -1.58
CA PRO A 95 -6.77 -0.15 -1.13
C PRO A 95 -7.02 1.07 -2.04
N PHE A 96 -7.44 2.20 -1.46
CA PHE A 96 -7.75 3.42 -2.20
C PHE A 96 -6.82 4.58 -1.86
N PHE A 97 -6.12 4.49 -0.73
CA PHE A 97 -5.17 5.51 -0.32
C PHE A 97 -3.99 4.85 0.40
N ALA A 98 -2.85 5.49 0.35
CA ALA A 98 -1.67 5.11 1.12
C ALA A 98 -1.03 6.37 1.68
N TYR A 99 -0.44 6.26 2.86
CA TYR A 99 0.31 7.34 3.47
C TYR A 99 1.60 6.84 4.08
N LYS A 100 2.53 7.77 4.29
CA LYS A 100 3.80 7.50 4.93
C LYS A 100 3.56 7.06 6.38
N GLU A 101 4.05 5.86 6.74
CA GLU A 101 4.09 5.42 8.14
C GLU A 101 5.44 5.85 8.76
N TYR A 102 6.52 5.15 8.39
CA TYR A 102 7.88 5.50 8.83
C TYR A 102 8.75 6.10 7.71
N GLY A 103 8.30 6.02 6.44
CA GLY A 103 9.04 6.53 5.29
C GLY A 103 10.20 5.63 4.88
N VAL A 104 11.28 6.21 4.36
CA VAL A 104 12.47 5.46 3.95
C VAL A 104 13.17 4.84 5.16
N GLY A 105 13.59 3.59 5.03
CA GLY A 105 14.38 2.90 6.05
C GLY A 105 15.06 1.63 5.54
N LEU A 106 15.94 1.09 6.38
CA LEU A 106 16.44 -0.27 6.20
C LEU A 106 15.37 -1.24 6.67
N TYR A 107 15.19 -2.33 5.95
CA TYR A 107 14.31 -3.40 6.37
C TYR A 107 14.91 -4.77 6.12
N ALA A 108 14.63 -5.71 7.02
CA ALA A 108 14.86 -7.13 6.82
C ALA A 108 13.53 -7.85 6.98
N ARG A 109 13.17 -8.68 6.00
CA ARG A 109 11.95 -9.49 6.08
C ARG A 109 12.28 -10.86 6.65
N GLY A 110 11.66 -11.18 7.78
CA GLY A 110 11.60 -12.52 8.35
C GLY A 110 10.32 -13.24 7.96
N HIS A 111 10.07 -14.39 8.59
CA HIS A 111 8.92 -15.24 8.28
C HIS A 111 7.57 -14.61 8.69
N ASP A 112 7.51 -14.03 9.88
CA ASP A 112 6.29 -13.47 10.50
C ASP A 112 6.35 -11.95 10.73
N ARG A 113 7.54 -11.37 10.59
CA ARG A 113 7.83 -9.97 10.89
C ARG A 113 8.73 -9.31 9.87
N ILE A 114 8.68 -7.99 9.86
CA ILE A 114 9.58 -7.11 9.14
C ILE A 114 10.28 -6.25 10.18
N ASP A 115 11.58 -6.41 10.32
CA ASP A 115 12.39 -5.53 11.14
C ASP A 115 12.72 -4.30 10.29
N PHE A 116 12.33 -3.11 10.76
CA PHE A 116 12.45 -1.87 10.00
C PHE A 116 13.10 -0.76 10.81
N SER A 117 14.18 -0.18 10.30
CA SER A 117 14.87 0.95 10.94
C SER A 117 14.70 2.20 10.08
N PRO A 118 13.94 3.21 10.53
CA PRO A 118 13.75 4.45 9.77
C PRO A 118 15.09 5.18 9.62
N LEU A 119 15.35 5.61 8.38
CA LEU A 119 16.54 6.36 8.01
C LEU A 119 16.21 7.84 7.92
N ASN A 120 16.80 8.61 8.82
CA ASN A 120 16.83 10.07 8.77
C ASN A 120 17.93 10.50 7.78
N LEU A 121 17.98 11.79 7.40
CA LEU A 121 19.04 12.29 6.51
C LEU A 121 20.45 11.99 7.06
N ASP A 122 20.67 12.22 8.36
CA ASP A 122 21.97 11.94 8.99
C ASP A 122 22.35 10.45 8.95
N LYS A 123 21.35 9.56 9.15
CA LYS A 123 21.57 8.11 9.07
C LYS A 123 21.81 7.65 7.63
N LEU A 124 21.19 8.33 6.66
CA LEU A 124 21.38 8.06 5.25
C LEU A 124 22.82 8.42 4.83
N ASP A 125 23.35 9.55 5.30
CA ASP A 125 24.73 9.96 5.04
C ASP A 125 25.74 8.92 5.60
N VAL A 126 25.51 8.45 6.83
CA VAL A 126 26.33 7.39 7.44
C VAL A 126 26.21 6.08 6.66
N LEU A 127 25.01 5.74 6.19
CA LEU A 127 24.78 4.53 5.40
C LEU A 127 25.50 4.60 4.03
N GLU A 128 25.44 5.75 3.35
CA GLU A 128 26.16 6.01 2.11
C GLU A 128 27.69 5.92 2.30
N GLU A 129 28.20 6.41 3.45
CA GLU A 129 29.62 6.27 3.82
C GLU A 129 30.00 4.81 4.04
N VAL A 130 29.17 4.04 4.76
CA VAL A 130 29.42 2.62 5.04
C VAL A 130 29.36 1.76 3.76
N MET A 131 28.47 2.09 2.83
CA MET A 131 28.36 1.37 1.56
C MET A 131 29.37 1.84 0.51
N GLY A 132 29.96 3.03 0.68
CA GLY A 132 30.82 3.64 -0.34
C GLY A 132 30.09 4.03 -1.62
N THR A 133 28.75 4.06 -1.61
CA THR A 133 27.89 4.38 -2.76
C THR A 133 26.80 5.36 -2.36
N LYS A 134 26.44 6.26 -3.28
CA LYS A 134 25.36 7.23 -3.06
C LYS A 134 24.00 6.61 -3.32
N LEU A 135 23.09 6.73 -2.35
CA LEU A 135 21.72 6.21 -2.42
C LEU A 135 20.78 7.20 -3.12
N THR A 136 21.05 7.43 -4.41
CA THR A 136 20.35 8.46 -5.19
C THR A 136 18.87 8.16 -5.36
N ALA A 137 18.49 6.89 -5.54
CA ALA A 137 17.08 6.47 -5.63
C ALA A 137 16.30 6.72 -4.33
N THR A 138 17.01 6.73 -3.21
CA THR A 138 16.42 6.85 -1.87
C THR A 138 16.15 8.30 -1.48
N ARG A 139 17.05 9.23 -1.82
CA ARG A 139 16.91 10.67 -1.50
C ARG A 139 15.73 11.35 -2.21
N GLY A 140 15.31 10.82 -3.36
CA GLY A 140 14.21 11.36 -4.17
C GLY A 140 13.00 10.45 -4.28
N TYR A 141 12.91 9.40 -3.44
CA TYR A 141 11.88 8.39 -3.59
C TYR A 141 10.48 9.00 -3.42
N PHE A 142 9.66 8.86 -4.48
CA PHE A 142 8.26 9.22 -4.46
C PHE A 142 7.42 7.94 -4.47
N PHE A 143 6.54 7.82 -3.48
CA PHE A 143 5.71 6.62 -3.35
C PHE A 143 4.78 6.46 -4.56
N PRO A 144 4.68 5.26 -5.16
CA PRO A 144 3.91 5.03 -6.37
C PRO A 144 2.39 5.00 -6.12
N PHE A 145 1.79 6.17 -5.91
CA PHE A 145 0.34 6.31 -5.63
C PHE A 145 -0.58 5.75 -6.73
N TRP A 146 -0.06 5.55 -7.95
CA TRP A 146 -0.81 4.93 -9.04
C TRP A 146 -1.23 3.49 -8.75
N MET A 147 -0.55 2.80 -7.83
CA MET A 147 -0.94 1.45 -7.39
C MET A 147 -2.34 1.44 -6.73
N HIS A 148 -2.83 2.59 -6.27
CA HIS A 148 -4.12 2.75 -5.58
C HIS A 148 -5.24 3.28 -6.50
N ILE A 149 -4.97 3.48 -7.80
CA ILE A 149 -5.94 4.08 -8.74
C ILE A 149 -7.24 3.26 -8.87
N TRP A 150 -7.16 1.95 -8.65
CA TRP A 150 -8.31 1.04 -8.71
C TRP A 150 -9.32 1.31 -7.59
N GLY A 151 -8.86 1.62 -6.38
CA GLY A 151 -9.75 1.99 -5.27
C GLY A 151 -10.51 3.29 -5.56
N TRP A 152 -9.87 4.24 -6.23
CA TRP A 152 -10.52 5.47 -6.69
C TRP A 152 -11.59 5.23 -7.75
N LEU A 153 -11.38 4.27 -8.65
CA LEU A 153 -12.38 3.92 -9.67
C LEU A 153 -13.67 3.42 -9.02
N VAL A 154 -13.56 2.54 -8.02
CA VAL A 154 -14.74 2.02 -7.30
C VAL A 154 -15.46 3.13 -6.54
N LEU A 155 -14.71 4.01 -5.86
CA LEU A 155 -15.27 5.18 -5.20
C LEU A 155 -15.97 6.11 -6.19
N ALA A 156 -15.36 6.41 -7.33
CA ALA A 156 -15.92 7.30 -8.35
C ALA A 156 -17.21 6.74 -8.94
N ILE A 157 -17.26 5.45 -9.26
CA ILE A 157 -18.48 4.80 -9.77
C ILE A 157 -19.56 4.79 -8.68
N GLY A 158 -19.21 4.49 -7.43
CA GLY A 158 -20.14 4.50 -6.31
C GLY A 158 -20.75 5.88 -6.06
N ILE A 159 -19.93 6.93 -6.04
CA ILE A 159 -20.39 8.33 -5.90
C ILE A 159 -21.24 8.75 -7.11
N GLY A 160 -20.81 8.42 -8.33
CA GLY A 160 -21.56 8.75 -9.54
C GLY A 160 -22.93 8.08 -9.56
N TRP A 161 -23.02 6.83 -9.13
CA TRP A 161 -24.29 6.12 -8.98
C TRP A 161 -25.15 6.77 -7.89
N ALA A 162 -24.62 6.98 -6.67
CA ALA A 162 -25.37 7.59 -5.59
C ALA A 162 -25.91 8.98 -5.95
N TRP A 163 -25.08 9.81 -6.60
CA TRP A 163 -25.49 11.12 -7.09
C TRP A 163 -26.62 11.03 -8.11
N TRP A 164 -26.54 10.05 -9.01
CA TRP A 164 -27.59 9.84 -10.00
C TRP A 164 -28.91 9.37 -9.39
N GLU A 165 -28.87 8.41 -8.47
CA GLU A 165 -30.06 7.93 -7.76
C GLU A 165 -30.73 9.05 -6.96
N TRP A 166 -29.93 9.92 -6.34
CA TRP A 166 -30.43 11.12 -5.68
C TRP A 166 -31.16 12.05 -6.66
N ARG A 167 -30.58 12.33 -7.83
CA ARG A 167 -31.21 13.16 -8.87
C ARG A 167 -32.48 12.55 -9.45
N ASP A 168 -32.51 11.22 -9.65
CA ASP A 168 -33.71 10.53 -10.13
C ASP A 168 -34.80 10.51 -9.06
N ALA A 169 -34.43 10.38 -7.78
CA ALA A 169 -35.36 10.48 -6.65
C ALA A 169 -35.94 11.89 -6.50
N GLU A 170 -35.12 12.95 -6.63
CA GLU A 170 -35.60 14.34 -6.69
C GLU A 170 -36.59 14.55 -7.82
N ARG A 171 -36.24 14.11 -9.04
CA ARG A 171 -37.15 14.22 -10.19
C ARG A 171 -38.48 13.51 -9.97
N ARG A 172 -38.48 12.33 -9.35
CA ARG A 172 -39.72 11.60 -9.04
C ARG A 172 -40.55 12.30 -7.97
N LYS A 173 -39.92 13.00 -7.01
CA LYS A 173 -40.62 13.82 -6.01
C LYS A 173 -41.26 15.05 -6.66
N ASP A 174 -40.52 15.73 -7.54
CA ASP A 174 -41.01 16.88 -8.31
C ASP A 174 -42.19 16.47 -9.22
N GLU A 175 -42.05 15.35 -9.94
CA GLU A 175 -43.10 14.79 -10.81
C GLU A 175 -44.32 14.30 -10.02
N ALA A 176 -44.15 13.88 -8.75
CA ALA A 176 -45.23 13.49 -7.84
C ALA A 176 -45.83 14.66 -7.05
N GLY A 177 -45.30 15.89 -7.21
CA GLY A 177 -45.74 17.07 -6.48
C GLY A 177 -45.43 17.03 -4.97
N ILE A 178 -44.46 16.22 -4.56
CA ILE A 178 -44.05 16.08 -3.16
C ILE A 178 -42.90 17.06 -2.90
N ILE A 179 -43.19 18.13 -2.13
CA ILE A 179 -42.22 19.11 -1.63
C ILE A 179 -41.47 18.56 -0.42
#